data_AF-A0A4E0RMD5-F1
#
_entry.id   AF-A0A4E0RMD5-F1
#
_cell.length_a   1.000
_cell.length_b   1.000
_cell.length_c   1.000
_cell.angle_alpha   90.00
_cell.angle_beta   90.00
_cell.angle_gamma   90.00
#
_symmetry.space_group_name_H-M   'P 1'
#
loop_
_entity.id
_entity.type
_entity.pdbx_description
1 polymer ?
#
loop_
_entity_poly.entity_id
_entity_poly.type
_entity_poly.pdbx_seq_one_letter_code
_entity_poly.pdbx_strand_id
1 'polypeptide(L)'
;MSDFSDSDSDYPAQVFPVPKSDTDNPPDPQRALTSPEGYIQFVRHEAESYPDVFYAPPPANENECNAVSVPEKVSHSHTYSTEQENRWLNFFTESVEEYQFCKSVLLEDCAKKERLTSQQLTNSALFDGVPSLSWIAMRSRVELDSILELLASQCTRKRWKRSMVCFTW
;
A
#
# COMPACT_ATOMS: atom_id res chain seq x y z
N MET A 1 26.06 -4.98 21.25
CA MET A 1 24.83 -4.32 21.72
C MET A 1 24.01 -3.96 20.49
N SER A 2 22.88 -4.65 20.34
CA SER A 2 21.60 -4.23 19.77
C SER A 2 20.81 -5.50 19.46
N ASP A 3 20.30 -6.14 20.52
CA ASP A 3 19.31 -7.20 20.40
C ASP A 3 17.97 -6.53 20.07
N PHE A 4 17.54 -6.63 18.81
CA PHE A 4 16.16 -6.39 18.42
C PHE A 4 15.38 -7.67 18.67
N SER A 5 14.56 -7.67 19.72
CA SER A 5 13.52 -8.67 19.92
C SER A 5 12.27 -7.99 20.49
N ASP A 6 11.79 -6.95 19.80
CA ASP A 6 10.38 -6.57 19.87
C ASP A 6 9.63 -7.44 18.86
N SER A 7 9.35 -8.68 19.27
CA SER A 7 8.22 -9.40 18.72
C SER A 7 7.07 -9.14 19.68
N ASP A 8 6.37 -8.01 19.46
CA ASP A 8 5.02 -7.82 19.98
C ASP A 8 4.16 -8.93 19.38
N SER A 9 4.10 -10.04 20.11
CA SER A 9 3.19 -11.11 19.84
C SER A 9 1.82 -10.62 20.29
N ASP A 10 0.94 -10.32 19.33
CA ASP A 10 -0.50 -10.01 19.49
C ASP A 10 -1.28 -11.21 20.11
N TYR A 11 -0.80 -11.75 21.23
CA TYR A 11 -1.59 -12.65 22.06
C TYR A 11 -2.46 -11.81 22.99
N PRO A 12 -3.73 -12.20 23.20
CA PRO A 12 -4.58 -11.51 24.16
C PRO A 12 -3.93 -11.56 25.55
N ALA A 13 -3.47 -10.41 26.04
CA ALA A 13 -2.90 -10.30 27.37
C ALA A 13 -3.97 -10.58 28.44
N GLN A 14 -3.57 -11.26 29.51
CA GLN A 14 -4.47 -11.54 30.63
C GLN A 14 -4.86 -10.24 31.34
N VAL A 15 -6.10 -9.78 31.16
CA VAL A 15 -6.59 -8.49 31.69
C VAL A 15 -7.07 -8.59 33.15
N PHE A 16 -7.49 -9.78 33.61
CA PHE A 16 -8.08 -9.97 34.93
C PHE A 16 -7.14 -10.72 35.89
N PRO A 17 -7.17 -10.40 37.20
CA PRO A 17 -6.51 -11.21 38.22
C PRO A 17 -7.03 -12.64 38.15
N VAL A 18 -6.11 -13.60 38.12
CA VAL A 18 -6.45 -15.02 38.09
C VAL A 18 -6.47 -15.55 39.52
N PRO A 19 -7.62 -15.99 40.03
CA PRO A 19 -7.66 -16.80 41.25
C PRO A 19 -6.88 -18.10 41.00
N LYS A 20 -6.11 -18.56 41.99
CA LYS A 20 -5.45 -19.88 41.91
C LYS A 20 -6.54 -20.94 41.68
N SER A 21 -6.41 -21.73 40.62
CA SER A 21 -7.25 -22.91 40.42
C SER A 21 -6.67 -24.04 41.27
N ASP A 22 -7.47 -24.56 42.19
CA ASP A 22 -7.17 -25.84 42.84
C ASP A 22 -7.71 -26.94 41.92
N THR A 23 -6.82 -27.59 41.19
CA THR A 23 -7.15 -28.63 40.19
C THR A 23 -7.89 -29.83 40.80
N ASP A 24 -7.82 -30.00 42.12
CA ASP A 24 -8.45 -31.10 42.86
C ASP A 24 -9.91 -30.84 43.26
N ASN A 25 -10.41 -29.61 43.13
CA ASN A 25 -11.80 -29.26 43.47
C ASN A 25 -12.47 -28.52 42.29
N PRO A 26 -13.54 -29.09 41.68
CA PRO A 26 -14.26 -28.39 40.63
C PRO A 26 -14.90 -27.09 41.18
N PRO A 27 -14.93 -26.01 40.39
CA PRO A 27 -15.52 -24.75 40.81
C PRO A 27 -17.02 -24.88 41.06
N ASP A 28 -17.50 -24.27 42.15
CA ASP A 28 -18.91 -24.28 42.54
C ASP A 28 -19.79 -23.45 41.58
N PRO A 29 -20.77 -24.06 40.89
CA PRO A 29 -21.67 -23.36 39.97
C PRO A 29 -22.51 -22.27 40.65
N GLN A 30 -22.85 -22.43 41.94
CA GLN A 30 -23.62 -21.40 42.66
C GLN A 30 -22.77 -20.17 42.97
N ARG A 31 -21.47 -20.38 43.19
CA ARG A 31 -20.49 -19.30 43.36
C ARG A 31 -20.20 -18.56 42.06
N ALA A 32 -20.24 -19.26 40.92
CA ALA A 32 -20.10 -18.64 39.60
C ALA A 32 -21.23 -17.64 39.28
N LEU A 33 -22.43 -17.84 39.84
CA LEU A 33 -23.57 -16.94 39.68
C LEU A 33 -23.57 -15.76 40.65
N THR A 34 -22.70 -15.76 41.67
CA THR A 34 -22.75 -14.81 42.79
C THR A 34 -21.46 -14.01 42.98
N SER A 35 -20.35 -14.36 42.31
CA SER A 35 -19.07 -13.65 42.38
C SER A 35 -18.35 -13.63 41.02
N PRO A 36 -17.79 -12.48 40.59
CA PRO A 36 -16.96 -12.38 39.39
C PRO A 36 -15.76 -13.34 39.40
N GLU A 37 -15.10 -13.51 40.55
CA GLU A 37 -13.98 -14.44 40.72
C GLU A 37 -14.43 -15.90 40.56
N GLY A 38 -15.61 -16.22 41.09
CA GLY A 38 -16.24 -17.53 40.90
C GLY A 38 -16.56 -17.82 39.43
N TYR A 39 -17.03 -16.80 38.70
CA TYR A 39 -17.29 -16.91 37.27
C TYR A 39 -16.00 -17.13 36.46
N ILE A 40 -14.93 -16.39 36.76
CA ILE A 40 -13.62 -16.57 36.09
C ILE A 40 -13.07 -17.99 36.32
N GLN A 41 -13.17 -18.51 37.55
CA GLN A 41 -12.75 -19.89 37.85
C GLN A 41 -13.57 -20.93 37.06
N PHE A 42 -14.89 -20.73 36.98
CA PHE A 42 -15.79 -21.61 36.24
C PHE A 42 -15.45 -21.64 34.73
N VAL A 43 -15.34 -20.47 34.10
CA VAL A 43 -15.02 -20.36 32.67
C VAL A 43 -13.66 -20.99 32.35
N ARG A 44 -12.67 -20.86 33.23
CA ARG A 44 -11.36 -21.51 33.04
C ARG A 44 -11.44 -23.02 33.09
N HIS A 45 -12.14 -23.56 34.09
CA HIS A 45 -12.34 -25.00 34.20
C HIS A 45 -13.14 -25.55 33.01
N GLU A 46 -14.12 -24.78 32.51
CA GLU A 46 -14.85 -25.13 31.29
C GLU A 46 -13.93 -25.07 30.06
N ALA A 47 -13.12 -24.01 29.91
CA ALA A 47 -12.15 -23.85 28.82
C ALA A 47 -11.13 -25.00 28.77
N GLU A 48 -10.62 -25.44 29.94
CA GLU A 48 -9.69 -26.57 30.08
C GLU A 48 -10.30 -27.91 29.62
N SER A 49 -11.63 -28.01 29.54
CA SER A 49 -12.31 -29.20 29.02
C SER A 49 -12.39 -29.25 27.48
N TYR A 50 -12.12 -28.13 26.80
CA TYR A 50 -12.08 -28.05 25.34
C TYR A 50 -10.64 -28.19 24.81
N PRO A 51 -10.44 -28.71 23.59
CA PRO A 51 -9.12 -28.73 22.96
C PRO A 51 -8.69 -27.31 22.55
N ASP A 52 -7.40 -27.00 22.73
CA ASP A 52 -6.79 -25.70 22.39
C ASP A 52 -6.94 -25.35 20.90
N VAL A 53 -6.99 -26.37 20.03
CA VAL A 53 -7.09 -26.21 18.58
C VAL A 53 -8.17 -27.14 18.04
N PHE A 54 -9.18 -26.54 17.41
CA PHE A 54 -10.15 -27.27 16.59
C PHE A 54 -9.77 -27.14 15.10
N TYR A 55 -9.62 -28.29 14.43
CA TYR A 55 -9.48 -28.33 12.97
C TYR A 55 -10.81 -28.70 12.34
N ALA A 56 -11.36 -27.79 11.52
CA ALA A 56 -12.52 -28.05 10.68
C ALA A 56 -12.05 -28.09 9.22
N PRO A 57 -12.03 -29.27 8.56
CA PRO A 57 -11.63 -29.34 7.15
C PRO A 57 -12.63 -28.56 6.29
N PRO A 58 -12.15 -27.82 5.26
CA PRO A 58 -13.04 -27.13 4.34
C PRO A 58 -13.94 -28.15 3.61
N PRO A 59 -15.21 -27.83 3.34
CA PRO A 59 -16.05 -28.65 2.48
C PRO A 59 -15.35 -28.88 1.14
N ALA A 60 -15.43 -30.10 0.61
CA ALA A 60 -14.72 -30.55 -0.60
C ALA A 60 -15.03 -29.78 -1.90
N ASN A 61 -15.81 -28.70 -1.85
CA ASN A 61 -16.31 -27.92 -2.98
C ASN A 61 -15.75 -26.49 -3.03
N GLU A 62 -14.64 -26.23 -2.35
CA GLU A 62 -13.95 -24.94 -2.47
C GLU A 62 -13.03 -24.99 -3.71
N ASN A 63 -13.52 -24.45 -4.82
CA ASN A 63 -12.67 -24.13 -5.97
C ASN A 63 -11.56 -23.19 -5.47
N GLU A 64 -10.35 -23.70 -5.33
CA GLU A 64 -9.17 -22.91 -5.01
C GLU A 64 -9.07 -21.76 -6.03
N CYS A 65 -9.37 -20.55 -5.57
CA CYS A 65 -9.16 -19.35 -6.36
C CYS A 65 -7.65 -19.13 -6.38
N ASN A 66 -6.98 -19.65 -7.41
CA ASN A 66 -5.56 -19.43 -7.61
C ASN A 66 -5.31 -17.91 -7.68
N ALA A 67 -4.60 -17.38 -6.68
CA ALA A 67 -4.15 -16.00 -6.70
C ALA A 67 -3.26 -15.82 -7.94
N VAL A 68 -3.74 -15.04 -8.91
CA VAL A 68 -2.98 -14.72 -10.11
C VAL A 68 -1.88 -13.75 -9.69
N SER A 69 -0.68 -14.29 -9.49
CA SER A 69 0.53 -13.49 -9.39
C SER A 69 0.83 -12.94 -10.78
N VAL A 70 0.83 -11.60 -10.90
CA VAL A 70 1.22 -10.94 -12.16
C VAL A 70 2.73 -11.17 -12.33
N PRO A 71 3.17 -11.92 -13.36
CA PRO A 71 4.60 -12.14 -13.55
C PRO A 71 5.24 -10.81 -13.95
N GLU A 72 6.08 -10.29 -13.07
CA GLU A 72 6.94 -9.16 -13.36
C GLU A 72 7.93 -9.59 -14.46
N LYS A 73 7.62 -9.26 -15.71
CA LYS A 73 8.58 -9.42 -16.81
C LYS A 73 9.64 -8.34 -16.68
N VAL A 74 10.56 -8.52 -15.74
CA VAL A 74 11.86 -7.83 -15.75
C VAL A 74 12.58 -8.30 -17.01
N SER A 75 12.42 -7.55 -18.10
CA SER A 75 13.28 -7.75 -19.25
C SER A 75 14.66 -7.31 -18.80
N HIS A 76 15.61 -8.24 -18.71
CA HIS A 76 17.02 -7.98 -18.43
C HIS A 76 17.71 -7.23 -19.58
N SER A 77 17.07 -6.21 -20.14
CA SER A 77 17.68 -5.32 -21.12
C SER A 77 18.43 -4.24 -20.36
N HIS A 78 19.73 -4.48 -20.19
CA HIS A 78 20.74 -3.59 -19.60
C HIS A 78 20.51 -3.28 -18.13
N THR A 79 21.15 -4.06 -17.26
CA THR A 79 21.39 -3.68 -15.88
C THR A 79 22.27 -2.42 -15.91
N TYR A 80 21.70 -1.27 -15.59
CA TYR A 80 22.48 -0.04 -15.41
C TYR A 80 23.39 -0.22 -14.18
N SER A 81 24.52 0.50 -14.14
CA SER A 81 25.33 0.50 -12.93
C SER A 81 24.58 1.21 -11.81
N THR A 82 24.78 0.76 -10.56
CA THR A 82 24.22 1.42 -9.37
C THR A 82 24.59 2.90 -9.30
N GLU A 83 25.79 3.26 -9.78
CA GLU A 83 26.24 4.65 -9.90
C GLU A 83 25.38 5.47 -10.88
N GLN A 84 24.97 4.88 -12.01
CA GLN A 84 24.13 5.56 -13.00
C GLN A 84 22.69 5.74 -12.50
N GLU A 85 22.14 4.72 -11.84
CA GLU A 85 20.82 4.80 -11.20
C GLU A 85 20.78 5.89 -10.13
N ASN A 86 21.80 5.93 -9.26
CA ASN A 86 21.93 6.97 -8.24
C ASN A 86 22.04 8.37 -8.85
N ARG A 87 22.78 8.54 -9.96
CA ARG A 87 22.84 9.83 -10.66
C ARG A 87 21.47 10.26 -11.16
N TRP A 88 20.72 9.38 -11.82
CA TRP A 88 19.36 9.71 -12.29
C TRP A 88 18.40 10.05 -11.15
N LEU A 89 18.49 9.32 -10.04
CA LEU A 89 17.65 9.58 -8.88
C LEU A 89 17.98 10.95 -8.26
N ASN A 90 19.26 11.32 -8.17
CA ASN A 90 19.67 12.65 -7.71
C ASN A 90 19.16 13.75 -8.65
N PHE A 91 19.37 13.61 -9.97
CA PHE A 91 18.87 14.58 -10.95
C PHE A 91 17.34 14.74 -10.89
N PHE A 92 16.62 13.63 -10.73
CA PHE A 92 15.17 13.64 -10.59
C PHE A 92 14.76 14.38 -9.33
N THR A 93 15.43 14.12 -8.20
CA THR A 93 15.14 14.75 -6.91
C THR A 93 15.38 16.26 -6.97
N GLU A 94 16.52 16.69 -7.49
CA GLU A 94 16.86 18.10 -7.70
C GLU A 94 15.82 18.80 -8.59
N SER A 95 15.43 18.16 -9.70
CA SER A 95 14.43 18.71 -10.63
C SER A 95 13.05 18.85 -9.97
N VAL A 96 12.67 17.91 -9.10
CA VAL A 96 11.39 17.96 -8.37
C VAL A 96 11.41 19.07 -7.33
N GLU A 97 12.51 19.26 -6.61
CA GLU A 97 12.67 20.35 -5.64
C GLU A 97 12.62 21.71 -6.32
N GLU A 98 13.34 21.88 -7.44
CA GLU A 98 13.31 23.12 -8.24
C GLU A 98 11.91 23.39 -8.79
N TYR A 99 11.22 22.37 -9.28
CA TYR A 99 9.84 22.50 -9.74
C TYR A 99 8.90 22.93 -8.60
N GLN A 100 9.04 22.35 -7.40
CA GLN A 100 8.24 22.75 -6.23
C GLN A 100 8.45 24.22 -5.87
N PHE A 101 9.70 24.70 -5.91
CA PHE A 101 10.01 26.10 -5.68
C PHE A 101 9.36 27.01 -6.73
N CYS A 102 9.47 26.65 -8.01
CA CYS A 102 8.93 27.45 -9.12
C CYS A 102 7.40 27.34 -9.27
N LYS A 103 6.76 26.32 -8.70
CA LYS A 103 5.32 26.04 -8.90
C LYS A 103 4.42 27.20 -8.47
N SER A 104 4.72 27.85 -7.35
CA SER A 104 3.94 28.98 -6.85
C SER A 104 3.97 30.16 -7.83
N VAL A 105 5.17 30.51 -8.32
CA VAL A 105 5.39 31.57 -9.32
C VAL A 105 4.67 31.24 -10.62
N LEU A 106 4.77 29.99 -11.09
CA LEU A 106 4.10 29.53 -12.31
C LEU A 106 2.57 29.59 -12.20
N LEU A 107 2.00 29.33 -11.02
CA LEU A 107 0.56 29.38 -10.80
C LEU A 107 0.01 30.81 -10.87
N GLU A 108 0.76 31.80 -10.38
CA GLU A 108 0.37 33.22 -10.46
C GLU A 108 0.29 33.70 -11.93
N ASP A 109 1.29 33.33 -12.74
CA ASP A 109 1.31 33.65 -14.19
C ASP A 109 0.21 32.92 -14.98
N CYS A 110 -0.19 31.73 -14.52
CA CYS A 110 -1.12 30.86 -15.22
C CYS A 110 -2.59 31.02 -14.79
N ALA A 111 -2.89 31.83 -13.78
CA ALA A 111 -4.27 32.07 -13.31
C ALA A 111 -5.22 32.60 -14.42
N LYS A 112 -4.67 33.09 -15.54
CA LYS A 112 -5.42 33.60 -16.71
C LYS A 112 -5.62 32.57 -17.82
N LYS A 113 -5.04 31.36 -17.73
CA LYS A 113 -5.13 30.33 -18.76
C LYS A 113 -6.26 29.35 -18.47
N GLU A 114 -6.96 28.95 -19.53
CA GLU A 114 -8.11 28.04 -19.46
C GLU A 114 -7.66 26.62 -19.02
N ARG A 115 -8.40 26.03 -18.07
CA ARG A 115 -8.17 24.65 -17.64
C ARG A 115 -8.67 23.67 -18.71
N LEU A 116 -7.98 22.54 -18.85
CA LEU A 116 -8.46 21.49 -19.75
C LEU A 116 -9.79 20.92 -19.22
N THR A 117 -10.69 20.63 -20.14
CA THR A 117 -11.92 19.92 -19.83
C THR A 117 -11.65 18.42 -19.70
N SER A 118 -12.50 17.69 -18.95
CA SER A 118 -12.36 16.24 -18.77
C SER A 118 -12.32 15.47 -20.10
N GLN A 119 -12.98 15.97 -21.15
CA GLN A 119 -12.96 15.39 -22.49
C GLN A 119 -11.59 15.50 -23.20
N GLN A 120 -10.82 16.54 -22.87
CA GLN A 120 -9.47 16.72 -23.42
C GLN A 120 -8.43 15.83 -22.71
N LEU A 121 -8.65 15.49 -21.43
CA LEU A 121 -7.76 14.63 -20.65
C LEU A 121 -7.77 13.18 -21.13
N THR A 122 -8.80 12.74 -21.85
CA THR A 122 -8.89 11.40 -22.44
C THR A 122 -8.37 11.34 -23.87
N ASN A 123 -7.97 12.47 -24.46
CA ASN A 123 -7.56 12.54 -25.86
C ASN A 123 -6.05 12.26 -26.00
N SER A 124 -5.68 11.26 -26.79
CA SER A 124 -4.27 10.89 -27.05
C SER A 124 -3.49 11.96 -27.82
N ALA A 125 -4.17 12.90 -28.51
CA ALA A 125 -3.54 14.05 -29.15
C ALA A 125 -2.87 15.02 -28.15
N LEU A 126 -3.16 14.87 -26.85
CA LEU A 126 -2.50 15.61 -25.76
C LEU A 126 -0.98 15.41 -25.73
N PHE A 127 -0.49 14.28 -26.24
CA PHE A 127 0.94 13.94 -26.26
C PHE A 127 1.67 14.34 -27.55
N ASP A 128 1.00 15.02 -28.49
CA ASP A 128 1.65 15.47 -29.74
C ASP A 128 2.53 16.71 -29.54
N GLY A 129 2.40 17.41 -28.40
CA GLY A 129 3.26 18.51 -27.98
C GLY A 129 4.12 18.17 -26.76
N VAL A 130 5.22 18.90 -26.56
CA VAL A 130 6.05 18.79 -25.35
C VAL A 130 5.32 19.44 -24.17
N PRO A 131 5.10 18.74 -23.05
CA PRO A 131 4.44 19.34 -21.89
C PRO A 131 5.34 20.42 -21.27
N SER A 132 4.83 21.64 -21.17
CA SER A 132 5.55 22.74 -20.52
C SER A 132 5.32 22.73 -19.00
N LEU A 133 6.26 23.30 -18.23
CA LEU A 133 6.13 23.38 -16.77
C LEU A 133 4.85 24.11 -16.32
N SER A 134 4.48 25.18 -17.02
CA SER A 134 3.22 25.89 -16.78
C SER A 134 1.99 25.00 -17.03
N TRP A 135 2.04 24.18 -18.08
CA TRP A 135 0.95 23.25 -18.40
C TRP A 135 0.78 22.18 -17.32
N ILE A 136 1.90 21.64 -16.78
CA ILE A 136 1.89 20.65 -15.68
C ILE A 136 1.42 21.31 -14.38
N ALA A 137 1.90 22.52 -14.07
CA ALA A 137 1.57 23.24 -12.83
C ALA A 137 0.07 23.52 -12.68
N MET A 138 -0.64 23.76 -13.80
CA MET A 138 -2.08 23.99 -13.82
C MET A 138 -2.95 22.74 -13.59
N ARG A 139 -2.35 21.56 -13.43
CA ARG A 139 -3.08 20.30 -13.21
C ARG A 139 -3.15 19.94 -11.74
N SER A 140 -4.32 19.47 -11.34
CA SER A 140 -4.51 18.78 -10.08
C SER A 140 -3.86 17.39 -10.12
N ARG A 141 -3.66 16.80 -8.95
CA ARG A 141 -3.10 15.44 -8.83
C ARG A 141 -3.93 14.40 -9.59
N VAL A 142 -5.26 14.46 -9.46
CA VAL A 142 -6.19 13.52 -10.11
C VAL A 142 -6.09 13.60 -11.63
N GLU A 143 -5.92 14.81 -12.19
CA GLU A 143 -5.74 15.00 -13.62
C GLU A 143 -4.40 14.43 -14.10
N LEU A 144 -3.32 14.63 -13.34
CA LEU A 144 -2.01 14.06 -13.65
C LEU A 144 -2.04 12.53 -13.61
N ASP A 145 -2.69 11.95 -12.61
CA ASP A 145 -2.86 10.49 -12.50
C ASP A 145 -3.63 9.94 -13.72
N SER A 146 -4.71 10.60 -14.12
CA SER A 146 -5.49 10.22 -15.32
C SER A 146 -4.67 10.32 -16.62
N ILE A 147 -3.82 11.34 -16.74
CA ILE A 147 -2.91 11.50 -17.88
C ILE A 147 -1.84 10.39 -17.89
N LEU A 148 -1.29 10.02 -16.72
CA LEU A 148 -0.32 8.93 -16.61
C LEU A 148 -0.93 7.58 -16.97
N GLU A 149 -2.16 7.30 -16.54
CA GLU A 149 -2.90 6.11 -16.95
C GLU A 149 -3.15 6.07 -18.46
N LEU A 150 -3.57 7.19 -19.05
CA LEU A 150 -3.74 7.30 -20.50
C LEU A 150 -2.41 7.06 -21.23
N LEU A 151 -1.31 7.65 -20.75
CA LEU A 151 0.03 7.45 -21.33
C LEU A 151 0.47 5.98 -21.22
N ALA A 152 0.30 5.35 -20.06
CA ALA A 152 0.59 3.94 -19.85
C ALA A 152 -0.21 3.03 -20.80
N SER A 153 -1.49 3.36 -21.05
CA SER A 153 -2.34 2.62 -21.99
C SER A 153 -1.84 2.69 -23.45
N GLN A 154 -1.17 3.78 -23.84
CA GLN A 154 -0.64 3.98 -25.19
C GLN A 154 0.81 3.49 -25.34
N CYS A 155 1.57 3.47 -24.24
CA CYS A 155 2.97 3.02 -24.16
C CYS A 155 3.10 1.49 -24.24
N THR A 156 2.71 0.93 -25.38
CA THR A 156 2.99 -0.48 -25.70
C THR A 156 4.41 -0.60 -26.29
N ARG A 157 5.05 -1.77 -26.16
CA ARG A 157 6.38 -2.06 -26.76
C ARG A 157 6.48 -1.72 -28.25
N LYS A 158 5.35 -1.70 -28.97
CA LYS A 158 5.26 -1.38 -30.41
C LYS A 158 5.09 0.12 -30.71
N ARG A 159 4.73 0.94 -29.72
CA ARG A 159 4.35 2.35 -29.88
C ARG A 159 5.22 3.32 -29.08
N TRP A 160 6.34 2.86 -28.51
CA TRP A 160 7.29 3.73 -27.85
C TRP A 160 7.92 4.70 -28.86
N LYS A 161 7.39 5.93 -28.94
CA LYS A 161 7.95 6.97 -29.82
C LYS A 161 9.33 7.37 -29.27
N ARG A 162 10.40 7.07 -30.01
CA ARG A 162 11.78 7.55 -29.71
C ARG A 162 11.87 9.09 -29.61
N SER A 163 10.90 9.83 -30.17
CA SER A 163 10.84 11.30 -30.05
C SER A 163 10.62 11.80 -28.63
N MET A 164 10.18 10.93 -27.69
CA MET A 164 10.07 11.29 -26.26
C MET A 164 11.43 11.27 -25.53
N VAL A 165 12.52 10.89 -26.20
CA VAL A 165 13.88 10.81 -25.64
C VAL A 165 14.78 11.96 -26.09
N CYS A 166 14.29 12.87 -26.94
CA CYS A 166 15.05 14.05 -27.35
C CYS A 166 14.93 15.17 -26.31
N PHE A 167 15.56 14.99 -25.15
CA PHE A 167 16.14 16.13 -24.45
C PHE A 167 17.46 16.46 -25.17
N THR A 168 17.40 17.39 -26.10
CA THR A 168 18.61 18.06 -26.57
C THR A 168 19.08 18.96 -25.43
N TRP A 169 20.14 18.53 -24.75
CA TRP A 169 20.95 19.38 -23.89
C TRP A 169 21.83 20.30 -24.74
#